data_AF-A0A353A1Q1-F1
#
_entry.id   AF-A0A353A1Q1-F1
#
_cell.length_a   1.000
_cell.length_b   1.000
_cell.length_c   1.000
_cell.angle_alpha   90.00
_cell.angle_beta   90.00
_cell.angle_gamma   90.00
#
_symmetry.space_group_name_H-M   'P 1'
#
loop_
_entity.id
_entity.type
_entity.pdbx_description
1 polymer ?
#
loop_
_entity_poly.entity_id
_entity_poly.type
_entity_poly.pdbx_seq_one_letter_code
_entity_poly.pdbx_strand_id
1 'polypeptide(L)'
;MAALLLALLAPLCPAGNDGARASEPSTTQTVPFVEWDKTAGTLTFKYGYKPTDDPATSSDREYFDVDAPYDVSPAWTSAFAGQDAVKKVIFDESFKDFRPTTCRGWFRSGFYLQFIEGMENLNTSNVTDMGLMFYGCSNLSTIYVSDAFTTDEVNNGNMFFGCQKLVVAVKYQGDDSRYANYEDGYFTKKVGTNG
;
A
#
# COMPACT_ATOMS: atom_id res chain seq x y z
N MET A 1 26.08 29.69 -34.60
CA MET A 1 27.26 29.44 -33.75
C MET A 1 27.45 30.63 -32.82
N ALA A 2 27.54 30.33 -31.52
CA ALA A 2 28.00 31.16 -30.40
C ALA A 2 27.48 32.62 -30.26
N ALA A 3 26.56 32.82 -29.30
CA ALA A 3 26.40 34.12 -28.64
C ALA A 3 27.11 34.05 -27.28
N LEU A 4 28.15 34.86 -27.16
CA LEU A 4 29.00 35.04 -25.99
C LEU A 4 28.36 36.05 -25.02
N LEU A 5 28.51 35.73 -23.74
CA LEU A 5 28.09 36.46 -22.54
C LEU A 5 28.66 37.90 -22.49
N LEU A 6 27.85 38.90 -22.14
CA LEU A 6 28.33 40.16 -21.57
C LEU A 6 27.41 40.59 -20.41
N ALA A 7 28.00 40.67 -19.23
CA ALA A 7 27.35 41.02 -17.98
C ALA A 7 26.95 42.51 -17.94
N LEU A 8 25.75 42.80 -17.41
CA LEU A 8 25.41 44.12 -16.91
C LEU A 8 25.33 44.08 -15.38
N LEU A 9 26.11 44.95 -14.76
CA LEU A 9 26.12 45.27 -13.34
C LEU A 9 24.74 45.77 -12.89
N ALA A 10 24.17 45.16 -11.86
CA ALA A 10 23.10 45.76 -11.08
C ALA A 10 23.70 46.60 -9.93
N PRO A 11 23.17 47.81 -9.66
CA PRO A 11 23.70 48.67 -8.61
C PRO A 11 23.41 48.11 -7.22
N LEU A 12 24.43 48.17 -6.36
CA LEU A 12 24.30 48.03 -4.91
C LEU A 12 23.60 49.28 -4.34
N CYS A 13 22.47 49.10 -3.66
CA CYS A 13 21.93 50.06 -2.69
C CYS A 13 21.09 49.31 -1.63
N PRO A 14 20.81 49.89 -0.46
CA PRO A 14 21.26 49.37 0.84
C PRO A 14 20.13 48.72 1.62
N ALA A 15 20.53 48.05 2.71
CA ALA A 15 19.65 47.38 3.67
C ALA A 15 18.40 48.20 4.04
N GLY A 16 17.24 47.61 3.79
CA GLY A 16 15.95 48.00 4.32
C GLY A 16 15.17 46.75 4.68
N ASN A 17 14.97 46.54 5.97
CA ASN A 17 14.11 45.52 6.52
C ASN A 17 12.66 45.76 6.06
N ASP A 18 11.97 44.70 5.65
CA ASP A 18 10.51 44.47 5.69
C ASP A 18 10.00 43.87 4.38
N GLY A 19 9.67 42.59 4.47
CA GLY A 19 9.07 41.83 3.38
C GLY A 19 9.21 40.37 3.70
N ALA A 20 8.18 39.79 4.33
CA ALA A 20 8.02 38.36 4.45
C ALA A 20 8.38 37.73 3.09
N ARG A 21 9.48 36.96 3.06
CA ARG A 21 9.75 36.07 1.94
C ARG A 21 8.52 35.17 1.91
N ALA A 22 7.66 35.35 0.91
CA ALA A 22 6.59 34.41 0.62
C ALA A 22 7.28 33.04 0.63
N SER A 23 6.93 32.20 1.60
CA SER A 23 7.32 30.80 1.55
C SER A 23 6.83 30.31 0.20
N GLU A 24 7.75 29.89 -0.65
CA GLU A 24 7.39 29.23 -1.89
C GLU A 24 6.36 28.15 -1.58
N PRO A 25 5.35 27.92 -2.44
CA PRO A 25 4.40 26.85 -2.22
C PRO A 25 5.20 25.56 -2.02
N SER A 26 5.04 24.95 -0.85
CA SER A 26 5.55 23.61 -0.56
C SER A 26 5.22 22.74 -1.77
N THR A 27 6.24 22.29 -2.50
CA THR A 27 6.06 21.31 -3.57
C THR A 27 5.62 20.03 -2.88
N THR A 28 4.30 19.81 -2.81
CA THR A 28 3.72 18.70 -2.07
C THR A 28 4.27 17.40 -2.64
N GLN A 29 5.04 16.68 -1.83
CA GLN A 29 5.68 15.44 -2.23
C GLN A 29 4.61 14.34 -2.37
N THR A 30 4.63 13.59 -3.47
CA THR A 30 3.80 12.39 -3.61
C THR A 30 4.43 11.23 -2.85
N VAL A 31 3.61 10.48 -2.12
CA VAL A 31 4.02 9.37 -1.26
C VAL A 31 3.02 8.21 -1.38
N PRO A 32 3.43 6.97 -1.05
CA PRO A 32 2.48 5.89 -0.85
C PRO A 32 1.69 6.12 0.45
N PHE A 33 0.39 5.84 0.44
CA PHE A 33 -0.44 5.93 1.64
C PHE A 33 -1.62 4.95 1.58
N VAL A 34 -2.18 4.66 2.73
CA VAL A 34 -3.41 3.87 2.88
C VAL A 34 -4.52 4.79 3.36
N GLU A 35 -5.67 4.77 2.68
CA GLU A 35 -6.89 5.45 3.09
C GLU A 35 -7.89 4.43 3.64
N TRP A 36 -8.37 4.64 4.86
CA TRP A 36 -9.50 3.89 5.41
C TRP A 36 -10.78 4.71 5.35
N ASP A 37 -11.72 4.22 4.55
CA ASP A 37 -13.11 4.67 4.51
C ASP A 37 -13.93 3.87 5.52
N LYS A 38 -14.23 4.49 6.67
CA LYS A 38 -15.00 3.84 7.75
C LYS A 38 -16.43 3.58 7.32
N THR A 39 -17.04 4.50 6.59
CA THR A 39 -18.42 4.38 6.10
C THR A 39 -18.57 3.25 5.09
N ALA A 40 -17.61 3.13 4.15
CA ALA A 40 -17.63 2.05 3.16
C ALA A 40 -17.03 0.73 3.66
N GLY A 41 -16.38 0.72 4.83
CA GLY A 41 -15.62 -0.44 5.31
C GLY A 41 -14.53 -0.88 4.33
N THR A 42 -13.86 0.10 3.70
CA THR A 42 -12.91 -0.13 2.61
C THR A 42 -11.55 0.48 2.91
N LEU A 43 -10.49 -0.29 2.70
CA LEU A 43 -9.10 0.15 2.85
C LEU A 43 -8.44 0.25 1.47
N THR A 44 -7.91 1.41 1.10
CA THR A 44 -7.37 1.66 -0.25
C THR A 44 -5.90 2.06 -0.20
N PHE A 45 -5.03 1.30 -0.86
CA PHE A 45 -3.62 1.63 -1.07
C PHE A 45 -3.50 2.53 -2.29
N LYS A 46 -2.85 3.69 -2.12
CA LYS A 46 -2.72 4.74 -3.14
C LYS A 46 -1.30 5.28 -3.17
N TYR A 47 -0.91 5.85 -4.31
CA TYR A 47 0.30 6.65 -4.42
C TYR A 47 -0.07 8.04 -4.94
N GLY A 48 0.36 9.09 -4.25
CA GLY A 48 0.04 10.45 -4.66
C GLY A 48 0.12 11.43 -3.50
N TYR A 49 -0.72 12.47 -3.56
CA TYR A 49 -0.84 13.43 -2.48
C TYR A 49 -1.59 12.81 -1.30
N LYS A 50 -0.84 12.40 -0.26
CA LYS A 50 -1.44 11.96 1.01
C LYS A 50 -2.08 13.17 1.68
N PRO A 51 -3.38 13.14 2.00
CA PRO A 51 -3.99 14.17 2.84
C PRO A 51 -3.29 14.22 4.20
N THR A 52 -2.75 15.39 4.55
CA THR A 52 -2.31 15.68 5.93
C THR A 52 -3.53 15.93 6.81
N ASP A 53 -3.38 15.95 8.14
CA ASP A 53 -4.41 16.25 9.16
C ASP A 53 -5.03 17.66 9.00
N ASP A 54 -5.58 17.97 7.83
CA ASP A 54 -6.43 19.11 7.60
C ASP A 54 -7.76 18.80 8.29
N PRO A 55 -8.24 19.64 9.22
CA PRO A 55 -9.55 19.48 9.86
C PRO A 55 -10.74 19.47 8.88
N ALA A 56 -10.53 19.74 7.58
CA ALA A 56 -11.49 19.50 6.51
C ALA A 56 -11.59 18.03 6.05
N THR A 57 -10.70 17.14 6.52
CA THR A 57 -10.81 15.71 6.26
C THR A 57 -11.95 15.12 7.11
N SER A 58 -12.91 14.49 6.42
CA SER A 58 -14.08 13.85 7.03
C SER A 58 -13.70 12.96 8.21
N SER A 59 -14.47 12.98 9.30
CA SER A 59 -14.35 12.07 10.46
C SER A 59 -14.35 10.58 10.08
N ASP A 60 -14.82 10.27 8.88
CA ASP A 60 -14.98 8.91 8.37
C ASP A 60 -13.78 8.44 7.55
N ARG A 61 -12.75 9.27 7.39
CA ARG A 61 -11.50 8.94 6.68
C ARG A 61 -10.30 8.97 7.61
N GLU A 62 -9.44 7.96 7.51
CA GLU A 62 -8.12 7.96 8.14
C GLU A 62 -7.05 7.62 7.11
N TYR A 63 -5.85 8.20 7.27
CA TYR A 63 -4.74 8.04 6.32
C TYR A 63 -3.48 7.55 7.03
N PHE A 64 -2.86 6.51 6.51
CA PHE A 64 -1.68 5.85 7.09
C PHE A 64 -0.51 5.89 6.11
N ASP A 65 0.71 6.01 6.64
CA ASP A 65 1.92 5.85 5.84
C ASP A 65 2.14 4.37 5.52
N VAL A 66 2.58 4.09 4.29
CA VAL A 66 3.09 2.76 3.91
C VAL A 66 4.57 2.67 4.28
N ASP A 67 5.01 1.50 4.74
CA ASP A 67 6.42 1.23 5.09
C ASP A 67 7.00 2.16 6.18
N ALA A 68 6.22 2.47 7.21
CA ALA A 68 6.74 3.19 8.38
C ALA A 68 7.88 2.37 9.04
N PRO A 69 9.02 2.99 9.38
CA PRO A 69 10.16 2.27 9.93
C PRO A 69 9.80 1.65 11.30
N TYR A 70 10.26 0.41 11.51
CA TYR A 70 10.15 -0.38 12.76
C TYR A 70 8.81 -1.03 13.09
N ASP A 71 7.83 -1.02 12.19
CA ASP A 71 6.54 -1.63 12.51
C ASP A 71 6.49 -3.13 12.18
N VAL A 72 6.28 -3.95 13.21
CA VAL A 72 5.97 -5.39 13.04
C VAL A 72 4.50 -5.61 12.67
N SER A 73 3.66 -4.57 12.70
CA SER A 73 2.25 -4.59 12.31
C SER A 73 1.78 -3.21 11.87
N PRO A 74 1.54 -2.98 10.57
CA PRO A 74 1.22 -1.65 10.06
C PRO A 74 0.08 -0.93 10.80
N ALA A 75 0.15 0.40 10.89
CA ALA A 75 -0.82 1.22 11.62
C ALA A 75 -2.29 1.00 11.19
N TRP A 76 -2.54 0.73 9.91
CA TRP A 76 -3.89 0.47 9.39
C TRP A 76 -4.48 -0.87 9.84
N THR A 77 -3.71 -1.74 10.51
CA THR A 77 -4.25 -3.01 11.02
C THR A 77 -5.33 -2.80 12.09
N SER A 78 -5.39 -1.62 12.72
CA SER A 78 -6.50 -1.19 13.58
C SER A 78 -7.85 -1.17 12.83
N ALA A 79 -7.85 -0.91 11.52
CA ALA A 79 -9.05 -0.91 10.67
C ALA A 79 -9.69 -2.31 10.53
N PHE A 80 -8.97 -3.37 10.88
CA PHE A 80 -9.52 -4.73 10.93
C PHE A 80 -10.13 -5.10 12.29
N ALA A 81 -9.99 -4.25 13.32
CA ALA A 81 -10.51 -4.49 14.65
C ALA A 81 -11.89 -3.83 14.87
N GLY A 82 -12.78 -4.50 15.61
CA GLY A 82 -14.05 -3.91 16.07
C GLY A 82 -15.24 -4.07 15.12
N GLN A 83 -16.33 -3.35 15.43
CA GLN A 83 -17.64 -3.49 14.75
C GLN A 83 -17.65 -2.87 13.33
N ASP A 84 -16.69 -2.01 13.02
CA ASP A 84 -16.54 -1.32 11.74
C ASP A 84 -15.40 -1.91 10.88
N ALA A 85 -15.09 -3.20 11.08
CA ALA A 85 -13.97 -3.86 10.43
C ALA A 85 -14.06 -3.80 8.90
N VAL A 86 -12.91 -3.55 8.28
CA VAL A 86 -12.74 -3.55 6.83
C VAL A 86 -13.18 -4.88 6.21
N LYS A 87 -14.02 -4.79 5.17
CA LYS A 87 -14.51 -5.94 4.38
C LYS A 87 -13.89 -6.00 2.99
N LYS A 88 -13.36 -4.88 2.50
CA LYS A 88 -12.74 -4.76 1.18
C LYS A 88 -11.41 -4.03 1.26
N VAL A 89 -10.38 -4.58 0.62
CA VAL A 89 -9.13 -3.90 0.31
C VAL A 89 -9.08 -3.58 -1.18
N ILE A 90 -8.55 -2.41 -1.53
CA ILE A 90 -8.34 -1.97 -2.90
C ILE A 90 -6.88 -1.53 -3.05
N PHE A 91 -6.19 -2.05 -4.06
CA PHE A 91 -4.94 -1.49 -4.56
C PHE A 91 -5.26 -0.64 -5.79
N ASP A 92 -5.29 0.68 -5.59
CA ASP A 92 -5.55 1.62 -6.67
C ASP A 92 -4.46 1.54 -7.75
N GLU A 93 -4.80 1.84 -9.00
CA GLU A 93 -3.84 1.78 -10.12
C GLU A 93 -2.61 2.68 -9.87
N SER A 94 -2.78 3.80 -9.16
CA SER A 94 -1.66 4.67 -8.78
C SER A 94 -0.56 3.93 -8.00
N PHE A 95 -0.88 2.83 -7.31
CA PHE A 95 0.06 2.08 -6.50
C PHE A 95 1.00 1.16 -7.29
N LYS A 96 0.74 0.90 -8.59
CA LYS A 96 1.42 -0.13 -9.40
C LYS A 96 2.94 0.01 -9.51
N ASP A 97 3.44 1.24 -9.42
CA ASP A 97 4.87 1.55 -9.53
C ASP A 97 5.58 1.64 -8.17
N PHE A 98 4.83 1.64 -7.07
CA PHE A 98 5.42 1.55 -5.74
C PHE A 98 5.98 0.15 -5.49
N ARG A 99 7.07 0.08 -4.73
CA ARG A 99 7.77 -1.17 -4.37
C ARG A 99 7.96 -1.19 -2.86
N PRO A 100 7.00 -1.75 -2.09
CA PRO A 100 7.18 -1.90 -0.65
C PRO A 100 8.44 -2.69 -0.32
N THR A 101 9.03 -2.37 0.82
CA THR A 101 10.18 -3.08 1.39
C THR A 101 9.75 -4.25 2.29
N THR A 102 8.52 -4.18 2.80
CA THR A 102 7.88 -5.20 3.63
C THR A 102 6.37 -5.26 3.34
N CYS A 103 5.81 -6.47 3.32
CA CYS A 103 4.36 -6.68 3.38
C CYS A 103 3.93 -7.40 4.68
N ARG A 104 4.80 -7.41 5.69
CA ARG A 104 4.56 -8.09 6.96
C ARG A 104 3.27 -7.59 7.60
N GLY A 105 2.35 -8.52 7.85
CA GLY A 105 1.12 -8.24 8.58
C GLY A 105 0.14 -7.26 7.92
N TRP A 106 0.28 -6.94 6.63
CA TRP A 106 -0.56 -5.95 5.94
C TRP A 106 -2.07 -6.20 6.08
N PHE A 107 -2.50 -7.47 6.19
CA PHE A 107 -3.90 -7.87 6.40
C PHE A 107 -4.07 -8.78 7.62
N ARG A 108 -3.16 -8.66 8.60
CA ARG A 108 -3.21 -9.47 9.81
C ARG A 108 -4.52 -9.25 10.56
N SER A 109 -5.16 -10.35 10.96
CA SER A 109 -6.43 -10.38 11.67
C SER A 109 -7.60 -9.77 10.89
N GLY A 110 -7.54 -9.77 9.55
CA GLY A 110 -8.64 -9.41 8.67
C GLY A 110 -9.80 -10.42 8.69
N PHE A 111 -10.34 -10.74 9.88
CA PHE A 111 -11.38 -11.77 10.06
C PHE A 111 -12.63 -11.52 9.21
N TYR A 112 -12.92 -10.25 8.92
CA TYR A 112 -14.07 -9.83 8.11
C TYR A 112 -13.71 -9.41 6.69
N LEU A 113 -12.42 -9.44 6.31
CA LEU A 113 -11.98 -9.16 4.96
C LEU A 113 -12.52 -10.23 4.02
N GLN A 114 -13.28 -9.80 3.01
CA GLN A 114 -13.95 -10.67 2.04
C GLN A 114 -13.37 -10.51 0.63
N PHE A 115 -12.93 -9.30 0.29
CA PHE A 115 -12.53 -8.95 -1.07
C PHE A 115 -11.21 -8.18 -1.06
N ILE A 116 -10.35 -8.54 -2.01
CA ILE A 116 -9.17 -7.74 -2.37
C ILE A 116 -9.25 -7.48 -3.87
N GLU A 117 -9.29 -6.20 -4.24
CA GLU A 117 -9.36 -5.75 -5.63
C GLU A 117 -8.06 -5.03 -6.01
N GLY A 118 -7.66 -5.15 -7.28
CA GLY A 118 -6.49 -4.44 -7.80
C GLY A 118 -5.14 -5.00 -7.35
N MET A 119 -5.10 -6.18 -6.72
CA MET A 119 -3.88 -6.80 -6.20
C MET A 119 -2.80 -7.02 -7.27
N GLU A 120 -3.13 -7.00 -8.57
CA GLU A 120 -2.16 -6.90 -9.67
C GLU A 120 -1.31 -5.61 -9.67
N ASN A 121 -1.76 -4.57 -8.96
CA ASN A 121 -1.05 -3.32 -8.74
C ASN A 121 -0.13 -3.38 -7.51
N LEU A 122 -0.10 -4.49 -6.77
CA LEU A 122 0.88 -4.70 -5.72
C LEU A 122 2.11 -5.37 -6.33
N ASN A 123 3.19 -4.60 -6.50
CA ASN A 123 4.46 -5.14 -6.95
C ASN A 123 5.39 -5.41 -5.77
N THR A 124 5.70 -6.67 -5.53
CA THR A 124 6.46 -7.10 -4.35
C THR A 124 7.93 -7.39 -4.63
N SER A 125 8.50 -6.92 -5.75
CA SER A 125 9.86 -7.27 -6.17
C SER A 125 10.98 -6.87 -5.20
N ASN A 126 10.72 -5.94 -4.28
CA ASN A 126 11.67 -5.48 -3.26
C ASN A 126 11.32 -5.93 -1.84
N VAL A 127 10.25 -6.73 -1.68
CA VAL A 127 9.77 -7.15 -0.36
C VAL A 127 10.64 -8.29 0.16
N THR A 128 11.14 -8.15 1.39
CA THR A 128 11.95 -9.18 2.06
C THR A 128 11.25 -9.84 3.25
N ASP A 129 10.11 -9.30 3.70
CA ASP A 129 9.27 -9.88 4.76
C ASP A 129 7.79 -9.81 4.37
N MET A 130 7.14 -10.96 4.22
CA MET A 130 5.68 -11.10 4.05
C MET A 130 5.03 -11.93 5.17
N GLY A 131 5.73 -12.10 6.29
CA GLY A 131 5.24 -12.87 7.42
C GLY A 131 3.90 -12.33 7.90
N LEU A 132 2.97 -13.25 8.18
CA LEU A 132 1.62 -12.92 8.67
C LEU A 132 0.78 -12.03 7.74
N MET A 133 1.16 -11.83 6.47
CA MET A 133 0.47 -10.90 5.56
C MET A 133 -1.04 -11.13 5.50
N PHE A 134 -1.50 -12.38 5.41
CA PHE A 134 -2.92 -12.75 5.41
C PHE A 134 -3.36 -13.47 6.68
N TYR A 135 -2.55 -13.46 7.75
CA TYR A 135 -2.82 -14.23 8.97
C TYR A 135 -4.22 -13.94 9.51
N GLY A 136 -5.05 -14.97 9.65
CA GLY A 136 -6.41 -14.86 10.18
C GLY A 136 -7.44 -14.26 9.23
N CYS A 137 -7.18 -14.13 7.93
CA CYS A 137 -8.18 -13.74 6.93
C CYS A 137 -9.21 -14.86 6.68
N SER A 138 -10.01 -15.20 7.70
CA SER A 138 -10.88 -16.37 7.70
C SER A 138 -12.08 -16.27 6.75
N ASN A 139 -12.45 -15.06 6.32
CA ASN A 139 -13.54 -14.83 5.39
C ASN A 139 -13.10 -14.54 3.94
N LEU A 140 -11.80 -14.41 3.69
CA LEU A 140 -11.25 -14.17 2.37
C LEU A 140 -11.26 -15.48 1.58
N SER A 141 -11.84 -15.45 0.38
CA SER A 141 -12.07 -16.67 -0.43
C SER A 141 -11.15 -16.81 -1.62
N THR A 142 -10.69 -15.69 -2.19
CA THR A 142 -9.83 -15.68 -3.36
C THR A 142 -8.91 -14.48 -3.31
N ILE A 143 -7.66 -14.68 -3.76
CA ILE A 143 -6.68 -13.62 -3.95
C ILE A 143 -6.24 -13.71 -5.42
N TYR A 144 -6.63 -12.71 -6.21
CA TYR A 144 -6.21 -12.63 -7.61
C TYR A 144 -4.88 -11.91 -7.69
N VAL A 145 -3.89 -12.47 -8.39
CA VAL A 145 -2.58 -11.82 -8.56
C VAL A 145 -2.15 -11.78 -10.03
N SER A 146 -1.13 -10.97 -10.32
CA SER A 146 -0.40 -10.95 -11.58
C SER A 146 1.05 -11.39 -11.35
N ASP A 147 1.84 -11.45 -12.42
CA ASP A 147 3.27 -11.75 -12.35
C ASP A 147 4.08 -10.64 -11.63
N ALA A 148 3.46 -9.51 -11.27
CA ALA A 148 4.07 -8.48 -10.45
C ALA A 148 4.18 -8.87 -8.96
N PHE A 149 3.37 -9.85 -8.51
CA PHE A 149 3.47 -10.41 -7.18
C PHE A 149 4.46 -11.58 -7.19
N THR A 150 5.63 -11.36 -6.60
CA THR A 150 6.69 -12.37 -6.41
C THR A 150 7.01 -12.57 -4.92
N THR A 151 7.41 -13.78 -4.55
CA THR A 151 7.93 -14.13 -3.22
C THR A 151 9.36 -14.66 -3.26
N ASP A 152 10.10 -14.39 -4.35
CA ASP A 152 11.42 -15.01 -4.61
C ASP A 152 12.44 -14.73 -3.50
N GLU A 153 12.39 -13.54 -2.88
CA GLU A 153 13.29 -13.10 -1.82
C GLU A 153 12.70 -13.27 -0.40
N VAL A 154 11.61 -14.03 -0.26
CA VAL A 154 10.85 -14.16 1.00
C VAL A 154 10.93 -15.59 1.53
N ASN A 155 11.29 -15.74 2.82
CA ASN A 155 11.30 -17.04 3.50
C ASN A 155 10.69 -16.90 4.91
N ASN A 156 9.37 -16.69 4.94
CA ASN A 156 8.63 -16.32 6.16
C ASN A 156 7.47 -17.28 6.39
N GLY A 157 7.18 -17.59 7.65
CA GLY A 157 6.10 -18.50 8.07
C GLY A 157 4.74 -17.83 8.32
N ASN A 158 3.69 -18.65 8.37
CA ASN A 158 2.33 -18.28 8.78
C ASN A 158 1.65 -17.17 7.95
N MET A 159 1.97 -17.06 6.66
CA MET A 159 1.37 -16.09 5.75
C MET A 159 -0.15 -16.29 5.63
N PHE A 160 -0.60 -17.55 5.57
CA PHE A 160 -2.00 -17.94 5.38
C PHE A 160 -2.61 -18.66 6.59
N PHE A 161 -1.92 -18.72 7.73
CA PHE A 161 -2.44 -19.39 8.92
C PHE A 161 -3.79 -18.79 9.32
N GLY A 162 -4.81 -19.64 9.49
CA GLY A 162 -6.17 -19.20 9.83
C GLY A 162 -7.03 -18.68 8.65
N CYS A 163 -6.54 -18.75 7.41
CA CYS A 163 -7.31 -18.41 6.20
C CYS A 163 -8.27 -19.54 5.78
N GLN A 164 -9.30 -19.78 6.58
CA GLN A 164 -10.18 -20.96 6.45
C GLN A 164 -10.98 -21.04 5.15
N LYS A 165 -11.21 -19.92 4.46
CA LYS A 165 -12.02 -19.87 3.23
C LYS A 165 -11.22 -19.71 1.94
N LEU A 166 -9.90 -19.50 2.01
CA LEU A 166 -9.10 -19.40 0.79
C LEU A 166 -9.17 -20.70 0.01
N VAL A 167 -9.59 -20.61 -1.25
CA VAL A 167 -9.58 -21.76 -2.15
C VAL A 167 -8.13 -22.09 -2.48
N VAL A 168 -7.74 -23.34 -2.18
CA VAL A 168 -6.47 -23.91 -2.60
C VAL A 168 -6.68 -24.80 -3.82
N ALA A 169 -5.78 -24.71 -4.79
CA ALA A 169 -5.74 -25.66 -5.90
C ALA A 169 -5.50 -27.10 -5.40
N VAL A 170 -4.81 -27.25 -4.27
CA VAL A 170 -4.47 -28.53 -3.63
C VAL A 170 -4.87 -28.52 -2.16
N LYS A 171 -5.70 -29.49 -1.75
CA LYS A 171 -6.35 -29.58 -0.41
C LYS A 171 -5.38 -29.71 0.79
N TYR A 172 -4.08 -29.91 0.55
CA TYR A 172 -3.04 -30.06 1.57
C TYR A 172 -1.82 -29.22 1.20
N GLN A 173 -1.85 -27.94 1.55
CA GLN A 173 -0.71 -27.04 1.46
C GLN A 173 -0.35 -26.54 2.85
N GLY A 174 0.93 -26.25 3.09
CA GLY A 174 1.33 -25.49 4.27
C GLY A 174 0.76 -24.06 4.24
N ASP A 175 1.12 -23.23 5.19
CA ASP A 175 0.55 -21.89 5.36
C ASP A 175 1.60 -20.77 5.36
N ASP A 176 2.82 -21.09 4.92
CA ASP A 176 3.92 -20.13 4.76
C ASP A 176 3.98 -19.51 3.35
N SER A 177 4.95 -18.61 3.17
CA SER A 177 5.15 -17.84 1.93
C SER A 177 5.42 -18.68 0.67
N ARG A 178 5.86 -19.93 0.78
CA ARG A 178 6.09 -20.80 -0.39
C ARG A 178 4.80 -21.11 -1.16
N TYR A 179 3.65 -21.00 -0.48
CA TYR A 179 2.33 -21.22 -1.06
C TYR A 179 1.67 -19.93 -1.57
N ALA A 180 2.40 -18.81 -1.58
CA ALA A 180 1.95 -17.54 -2.15
C ALA A 180 2.22 -17.49 -3.67
N ASN A 181 1.70 -18.49 -4.38
CA ASN A 181 1.83 -18.62 -5.83
C ASN A 181 0.48 -19.10 -6.43
N TYR A 182 0.33 -19.01 -7.75
CA TYR A 182 -0.88 -19.43 -8.47
C TYR A 182 -0.73 -20.76 -9.23
N GLU A 183 0.42 -21.43 -9.14
CA GLU A 183 0.66 -22.72 -9.79
C GLU A 183 0.10 -23.87 -8.95
N ASP A 184 0.37 -23.86 -7.65
CA ASP A 184 -0.13 -24.82 -6.68
C ASP A 184 -0.59 -24.18 -5.35
N GLY A 185 -0.37 -22.88 -5.16
CA GLY A 185 -0.61 -22.17 -3.90
C GLY A 185 -2.04 -21.63 -3.68
N TYR A 186 -2.13 -20.61 -2.82
CA TYR A 186 -3.37 -19.94 -2.41
C TYR A 186 -3.83 -18.83 -3.37
N PHE A 187 -3.04 -18.49 -4.39
CA PHE A 187 -3.39 -17.42 -5.32
C PHE A 187 -4.08 -17.95 -6.57
N THR A 188 -4.89 -17.09 -7.17
CA THR A 188 -5.51 -17.33 -8.46
C THR A 188 -4.91 -16.35 -9.47
N LYS A 189 -4.42 -16.83 -10.61
CA LYS A 189 -3.95 -15.94 -11.67
C LYS A 189 -5.13 -15.12 -12.19
N LYS A 190 -5.01 -13.79 -12.20
CA LYS A 190 -6.00 -12.95 -12.86
C LYS A 190 -5.92 -13.21 -14.36
N VAL A 191 -6.88 -13.93 -14.91
CA VAL A 191 -7.05 -14.02 -16.36
C VAL A 191 -7.49 -12.64 -16.84
N GLY A 192 -6.70 -12.04 -17.74
CA GLY A 192 -7.10 -10.81 -18.39
C GLY A 192 -8.49 -10.99 -19.00
N THR A 193 -9.39 -10.04 -18.76
CA THR A 193 -10.59 -9.89 -19.57
C THR A 193 -10.11 -9.54 -20.97
N ASN A 194 -9.76 -10.54 -21.77
CA ASN A 194 -9.73 -10.41 -23.21
C ASN A 194 -11.18 -10.17 -23.61
N GLY A 195 -11.54 -8.90 -23.73
CA GLY A 195 -12.76 -8.47 -24.42
C GLY A 195 -12.70 -8.83 -25.90
#